data_AF-A0A2G2YZC3-F1
#
_entry.id   AF-A0A2G2YZC3-F1
#
_cell.length_a   1.000
_cell.length_b   1.000
_cell.length_c   1.000
_cell.angle_alpha   90.00
_cell.angle_beta   90.00
_cell.angle_gamma   90.00
#
_symmetry.space_group_name_H-M   'P 1'
#
loop_
_entity.id
_entity.type
_entity.pdbx_description
1 polymer ?
#
loop_
_entity_poly.entity_id
_entity_poly.type
_entity_poly.pdbx_seq_one_letter_code
_entity_poly.pdbx_strand_id
1 'polypeptide(L)'
;MTAKSDVFVFGLLLVELITKKEVDDLFLFPIQRDKKNIVDESFKEVDPETASRITSMTYRCTEMKAEDRPTMKDVLNVLETAAAKMGAKGEKRKRDATNEAIEAAKYNK
;
A
#
# COMPACT_ATOMS: atom_id res chain seq x y z
N MET A 1 -4.36 9.47 -16.98
CA MET A 1 -4.14 8.72 -15.72
C MET A 1 -4.92 7.42 -15.82
N THR A 2 -4.33 6.31 -15.39
CA THR A 2 -4.98 4.99 -15.30
C THR A 2 -4.88 4.49 -13.87
N ALA A 3 -5.75 3.57 -13.46
CA ALA A 3 -5.68 3.00 -12.12
C ALA A 3 -4.28 2.42 -11.79
N LYS A 4 -3.57 1.87 -12.79
CA LYS A 4 -2.21 1.35 -12.62
C LYS A 4 -1.14 2.46 -12.54
N SER A 5 -1.32 3.61 -13.18
CA SER A 5 -0.42 4.76 -12.98
C SER A 5 -0.61 5.37 -11.59
N ASP A 6 -1.84 5.38 -11.09
CA ASP A 6 -2.16 5.91 -9.76
C ASP A 6 -1.53 5.04 -8.67
N VAL A 7 -1.54 3.71 -8.83
CA VAL A 7 -0.81 2.76 -7.96
C VAL A 7 0.70 3.05 -7.95
N PHE A 8 1.28 3.38 -9.11
CA PHE A 8 2.71 3.67 -9.20
C PHE A 8 3.08 4.94 -8.43
N VAL A 9 2.34 6.03 -8.64
CA VAL A 9 2.57 7.30 -7.93
C VAL A 9 2.32 7.13 -6.43
N PHE A 10 1.27 6.39 -6.05
CA PHE A 10 1.02 6.03 -4.65
C PHE A 10 2.18 5.21 -4.06
N GLY A 11 2.75 4.28 -4.84
CA GLY A 11 3.93 3.51 -4.46
C GLY A 11 5.14 4.40 -4.18
N LEU A 12 5.39 5.43 -4.99
CA LEU A 12 6.47 6.40 -4.74
C LEU A 12 6.22 7.19 -3.46
N LEU A 13 4.99 7.65 -3.22
CA LEU A 13 4.62 8.31 -1.96
C LEU A 13 4.82 7.38 -0.76
N LEU A 14 4.47 6.09 -0.88
CA LEU A 14 4.72 5.12 0.19
C LEU A 14 6.21 4.95 0.49
N VAL A 15 7.07 4.92 -0.53
CA VAL A 15 8.53 4.86 -0.34
C VAL A 15 8.99 6.03 0.50
N GLU A 16 8.60 7.24 0.13
CA GLU A 16 8.96 8.47 0.84
C GLU A 16 8.55 8.40 2.31
N LEU A 17 7.30 8.00 2.57
CA LEU A 17 6.73 7.94 3.91
C LEU A 17 7.38 6.88 4.80
N ILE A 18 7.62 5.67 4.26
CA ILE A 18 8.15 4.56 5.07
C ILE A 18 9.66 4.64 5.25
N THR A 19 10.38 5.28 4.33
CA THR A 19 11.84 5.49 4.45
C THR A 19 12.19 6.79 5.18
N LYS A 20 11.24 7.73 5.29
CA LYS A 20 11.45 9.12 5.74
C LYS A 20 12.54 9.86 4.95
N LYS A 21 12.69 9.53 3.68
CA LYS A 21 13.68 10.10 2.76
C LYS A 21 12.97 10.57 1.50
N GLU A 22 13.46 11.66 0.92
CA GLU A 22 13.03 12.08 -0.41
C GLU A 22 13.32 10.97 -1.42
N VAL A 23 12.34 10.70 -2.29
CA VAL A 23 12.55 9.76 -3.39
C VAL A 23 13.42 10.45 -4.43
N ASP A 24 14.66 10.00 -4.57
CA ASP A 24 15.55 10.43 -5.64
C ASP A 24 15.35 9.56 -6.89
N ASP A 25 15.91 10.01 -8.01
CA ASP A 25 15.92 9.24 -9.28
C ASP A 25 16.57 7.86 -9.09
N LEU A 26 17.41 7.71 -8.05
CA LEU A 26 18.17 6.50 -7.77
C LEU A 26 17.27 5.35 -7.31
N PHE A 27 16.21 5.65 -6.55
CA PHE A 27 15.21 4.66 -6.13
C PHE A 27 14.42 4.05 -7.30
N LEU A 28 14.30 4.78 -8.41
CA LEU A 28 13.61 4.29 -9.61
C LEU A 28 14.41 3.20 -10.33
N PHE A 29 15.72 3.08 -10.08
CA PHE A 29 16.54 2.05 -10.69
C PHE A 29 16.37 0.71 -9.94
N PRO A 30 15.92 -0.37 -10.61
CA PRO A 30 15.75 -1.68 -9.99
C PRO A 30 17.03 -2.25 -9.35
N ILE A 31 18.20 -1.78 -9.79
CA ILE A 31 19.53 -2.20 -9.35
C ILE A 31 19.72 -1.92 -7.85
N GLN A 32 19.01 -0.94 -7.27
CA GLN A 32 19.10 -0.62 -5.84
C GLN A 32 17.98 -1.22 -4.98
N ARG A 33 17.06 -1.98 -5.59
CA ARG A 33 16.04 -2.74 -4.85
C ARG A 33 16.65 -4.00 -4.27
N ASP A 34 17.61 -3.84 -3.35
CA ASP A 34 17.89 -4.90 -2.40
C ASP A 34 16.57 -5.23 -1.70
N LYS A 35 16.12 -6.49 -1.73
CA LYS A 35 14.86 -6.96 -1.10
C LYS A 35 14.92 -6.92 0.44
N LYS A 36 15.70 -6.00 0.99
CA LYS A 36 15.78 -5.67 2.42
C LYS A 36 14.60 -4.78 2.78
N ASN A 37 14.21 -4.85 4.05
CA ASN A 37 13.19 -3.97 4.61
C ASN A 37 13.62 -2.50 4.44
N ILE A 38 12.75 -1.67 3.85
CA ILE A 38 13.00 -0.24 3.64
C ILE A 38 12.23 0.64 4.63
N VAL A 39 11.45 0.03 5.53
CA VAL A 39 10.77 0.76 6.60
C VAL A 39 11.83 1.27 7.59
N ASP A 40 11.79 2.56 7.85
CA ASP A 40 12.70 3.28 8.75
C ASP A 40 12.61 2.71 10.17
N GLU A 41 13.76 2.55 10.82
CA GLU A 41 13.87 1.91 12.14
C GLU A 41 13.21 2.72 13.26
N SER A 42 12.86 4.00 13.01
CA SER A 42 12.11 4.81 13.97
C SER A 42 10.67 4.35 14.18
N PHE A 43 10.11 3.53 13.29
CA PHE A 43 8.78 2.92 13.43
C PHE A 43 8.80 1.70 14.36
N LYS A 44 8.95 1.94 15.67
CA LYS A 44 9.09 0.89 16.70
C LYS A 44 7.83 0.03 16.88
N GLU A 45 6.69 0.55 16.48
CA GLU A 45 5.38 -0.10 16.51
C GLU A 45 5.18 -1.10 15.36
N VAL A 46 6.04 -1.07 14.33
CA VAL A 46 5.95 -1.95 13.17
C VAL A 46 6.87 -3.15 13.39
N ASP A 47 6.28 -4.33 13.55
CA ASP A 47 7.06 -5.57 13.65
C ASP A 47 7.77 -5.93 12.32
N PRO A 48 8.88 -6.68 12.35
CA PRO A 48 9.67 -7.00 11.15
C PRO A 48 8.88 -7.72 10.05
N GLU A 49 7.90 -8.55 10.40
CA GLU A 49 7.06 -9.25 9.42
C GLU A 49 6.14 -8.26 8.71
N THR A 50 5.50 -7.37 9.45
CA THR A 50 4.67 -6.29 8.90
C THR A 50 5.49 -5.35 8.02
N ALA A 51 6.69 -4.97 8.47
CA ALA A 51 7.60 -4.12 7.70
C ALA A 51 8.04 -4.77 6.37
N SER A 52 8.34 -6.09 6.40
CA SER A 52 8.65 -6.87 5.20
C SER A 52 7.49 -6.93 4.21
N ARG A 53 6.26 -7.11 4.72
CA ARG A 53 5.04 -7.14 3.88
C ARG A 53 4.76 -5.78 3.24
N ILE A 54 4.90 -4.68 4.00
CA ILE A 54 4.77 -3.32 3.46
C ILE A 54 5.83 -3.07 2.39
N THR A 55 7.10 -3.37 2.68
CA THR A 55 8.21 -3.23 1.72
C THR A 55 7.94 -3.99 0.43
N SER A 56 7.55 -5.26 0.52
CA SER A 56 7.26 -6.09 -0.66
C SER A 56 6.10 -5.52 -1.50
N MET A 57 5.04 -5.05 -0.85
CA MET A 57 3.91 -4.43 -1.52
C MET A 57 4.31 -3.11 -2.20
N THR A 58 5.11 -2.26 -1.54
CA THR A 58 5.61 -1.00 -2.10
C THR A 58 6.46 -1.24 -3.34
N TYR A 59 7.35 -2.24 -3.34
CA TYR A 59 8.12 -2.60 -4.53
C TYR A 59 7.24 -3.03 -5.70
N ARG A 60 6.18 -3.81 -5.43
CA ARG A 60 5.22 -4.19 -6.47
C ARG A 60 4.45 -2.98 -7.02
N CYS A 61 4.11 -2.00 -6.19
CA CYS A 61 3.45 -0.77 -6.64
C CYS A 61 4.31 0.00 -7.64
N THR A 62 5.63 -0.01 -7.45
CA THR A 62 6.60 0.74 -8.26
C THR A 62 7.21 -0.09 -9.39
N GLU A 63 6.61 -1.22 -9.79
CA GLU A 63 7.06 -2.00 -10.93
C GLU A 63 6.91 -1.23 -12.26
N MET A 64 7.90 -1.37 -13.15
CA MET A 64 7.88 -0.69 -14.44
C MET A 64 6.76 -1.20 -15.34
N LYS A 65 6.51 -2.51 -15.30
CA LYS A 65 5.40 -3.15 -16.01
C LYS A 65 4.10 -2.92 -15.23
N ALA A 66 3.09 -2.36 -15.89
CA ALA A 66 1.82 -2.03 -15.25
C ALA A 66 1.06 -3.28 -14.80
N GLU A 67 1.28 -4.42 -15.45
CA GLU A 67 0.62 -5.69 -15.20
C GLU A 67 1.05 -6.27 -13.84
N ASP A 68 2.33 -6.09 -13.48
CA ASP A 68 2.93 -6.60 -12.23
C ASP A 68 2.53 -5.80 -10.99
N ARG A 69 2.03 -4.57 -11.19
CA ARG A 69 1.52 -3.72 -10.11
C ARG A 69 0.24 -4.32 -9.50
N PRO A 70 0.06 -4.25 -8.18
CA PRO A 70 -1.19 -4.68 -7.54
C PRO A 70 -2.37 -3.77 -7.94
N THR A 71 -3.58 -4.16 -7.56
CA THR A 71 -4.72 -3.23 -7.57
C THR A 71 -4.69 -2.36 -6.30
N MET A 72 -5.34 -1.19 -6.32
CA MET A 72 -5.49 -0.38 -5.09
C MET A 72 -6.24 -1.12 -3.97
N LYS A 73 -7.09 -2.09 -4.31
CA LYS A 73 -7.76 -2.97 -3.34
C LYS A 73 -6.75 -3.87 -2.62
N ASP A 74 -5.81 -4.46 -3.36
CA ASP A 74 -4.76 -5.30 -2.77
C ASP A 74 -3.84 -4.48 -1.86
N VAL A 75 -3.50 -3.26 -2.30
CA VAL A 75 -2.73 -2.28 -1.50
C VAL A 75 -3.46 -1.97 -0.19
N LEU A 76 -4.75 -1.64 -0.26
CA LEU A 76 -5.57 -1.36 0.90
C LEU A 76 -5.60 -2.54 1.88
N ASN A 77 -5.83 -3.76 1.39
CA ASN A 77 -5.88 -4.96 2.22
C ASN A 77 -4.59 -5.19 3.02
N VAL A 78 -3.42 -4.95 2.38
CA VAL A 78 -2.12 -5.06 3.06
C VAL A 78 -2.00 -4.02 4.17
N LEU A 79 -2.36 -2.76 3.88
CA LEU A 79 -2.29 -1.65 4.85
C LEU A 79 -3.28 -1.82 6.00
N GLU A 80 -4.49 -2.29 5.75
CA GLU A 80 -5.48 -2.59 6.80
C GLU A 80 -5.03 -3.74 7.70
N THR A 81 -4.43 -4.79 7.12
CA THR A 81 -3.86 -5.89 7.89
C THR A 81 -2.72 -5.40 8.78
N ALA A 82 -1.84 -4.54 8.25
CA ALA A 82 -0.77 -3.91 9.02
C ALA A 82 -1.33 -3.04 10.16
N ALA A 83 -2.30 -2.17 9.85
CA ALA A 83 -2.95 -1.31 10.84
C ALA A 83 -3.64 -2.09 11.96
N ALA A 84 -4.33 -3.19 11.62
CA ALA A 84 -4.95 -4.07 12.59
C ALA A 84 -3.94 -4.70 13.55
N LYS A 85 -2.77 -5.14 13.05
CA LYS A 85 -1.67 -5.65 13.90
C LYS A 85 -1.11 -4.58 14.84
N MET A 86 -1.06 -3.31 14.41
CA MET A 86 -0.58 -2.19 15.22
C MET A 86 -1.62 -1.63 16.21
N GLY A 87 -2.83 -2.18 16.26
CA GLY A 87 -3.93 -1.64 17.07
C GLY A 87 -4.50 -0.31 16.58
N ALA A 88 -4.08 0.14 15.39
CA ALA A 88 -4.57 1.36 14.74
C ALA A 88 -5.93 1.09 14.08
N LYS A 89 -7.03 1.28 14.81
CA LYS A 89 -8.36 1.34 14.21
C LYS A 89 -8.55 2.72 13.59
N GLY A 90 -8.34 2.83 12.28
CA GLY A 90 -8.88 3.96 11.52
C GLY A 90 -10.40 3.98 11.65
N GLU A 91 -11.01 5.15 11.87
CA GLU A 91 -12.47 5.29 11.80
C GLU A 91 -12.94 4.85 10.40
N LYS A 92 -13.74 3.78 10.35
CA LYS A 92 -14.40 3.35 9.12
C LYS A 92 -15.32 4.48 8.65
N ARG A 93 -14.91 5.21 7.62
CA ARG A 93 -15.76 6.21 6.96
C ARG A 93 -16.96 5.47 6.34
N LYS A 94 -18.18 5.97 6.59
CA LYS A 94 -19.53 5.44 6.23
C LYS A 94 -19.76 4.90 4.80
N ARG A 95 -18.76 4.89 3.90
CA ARG A 95 -18.89 4.45 2.50
C ARG A 95 -19.19 2.94 2.36
N ASP A 96 -18.71 2.11 3.28
CA ASP A 96 -18.93 0.65 3.21
C ASP A 96 -20.41 0.30 3.40
N ALA A 97 -21.10 0.97 4.33
CA ALA A 97 -22.54 0.79 4.56
C ALA A 97 -23.38 1.19 3.33
N THR A 98 -22.96 2.22 2.59
CA THR A 98 -23.64 2.66 1.37
C THR A 98 -23.49 1.63 0.24
N ASN A 99 -22.31 1.05 0.05
CA ASN A 99 -22.06 0.06 -0.99
C ASN A 99 -22.74 -1.29 -0.68
N GLU A 100 -22.71 -1.73 0.58
CA GLU A 100 -23.44 -2.94 1.02
C GLU A 100 -24.95 -2.77 0.87
N ALA A 101 -25.49 -1.59 1.20
CA ALA A 101 -26.92 -1.29 1.01
C ALA A 101 -27.32 -1.26 -0.47
N ILE A 102 -26.45 -0.73 -1.35
CA ILE A 102 -26.68 -0.71 -2.80
C ILE A 102 -26.66 -2.14 -3.38
N GLU A 103 -25.73 -2.99 -2.94
CA GLU A 103 -25.65 -4.39 -3.40
C GLU A 103 -26.82 -5.23 -2.86
N ALA A 104 -27.23 -5.03 -1.60
CA ALA A 104 -28.42 -5.69 -1.04
C ALA A 104 -29.73 -5.23 -1.72
N ALA A 105 -29.78 -4.00 -2.21
CA ALA A 105 -30.92 -3.48 -2.96
C ALA A 105 -31.00 -4.03 -4.40
N LYS A 106 -29.87 -4.42 -5.01
CA LYS A 106 -29.85 -5.05 -6.34
C LYS A 106 -30.41 -6.47 -6.36
N TYR A 107 -30.35 -7.19 -5.25
CA TYR A 107 -30.82 -8.59 -5.14
C TYR A 107 -32.29 -8.72 -4.70
N ASN A 108 -32.97 -7.61 -4.40
CA ASN A 108 -34.38 -7.54 -4.01
C ASN A 108 -35.30 -6.96 -5.12
N LYS A 109 -34.86 -7.00 -6.38
CA LYS A 109 -35.65 -6.65 -7.56
C LYS A 109 -35.67 -7.81 -8.54
#